data_AF-A0A523M372-F1
#
_entry.id   AF-A0A523M372-F1
#
_cell.length_a   1.000
_cell.length_b   1.000
_cell.length_c   1.000
_cell.angle_alpha   90.00
_cell.angle_beta   90.00
_cell.angle_gamma   90.00
#
_symmetry.space_group_name_H-M   'P 1'
#
loop_
_entity.id
_entity.type
_entity.pdbx_description
1 polymer ?
#
loop_
_entity_poly.entity_id
_entity_poly.type
_entity_poly.pdbx_seq_one_letter_code
_entity_poly.pdbx_strand_id
1 'polypeptide(L)' 'EYVFLLPSKECSFISSTLVREIAKLGGDVSKFVPPGVAEALRNLG' A
#
# COMPACT_ATOMS: atom_id res chain seq x y z
N GLU A 1 0.38 -27.32 7.36
CA GLU A 1 -0.89 -26.76 7.88
C GLU A 1 -0.92 -25.27 7.58
N TYR A 2 -2.06 -24.72 7.13
CA TYR A 2 -2.19 -23.32 6.70
C TYR A 2 -3.30 -22.66 7.49
N VAL A 3 -3.04 -21.49 8.08
CA VAL A 3 -4.02 -20.75 8.91
C VAL A 3 -4.46 -19.50 8.17
N PHE A 4 -5.76 -19.39 7.92
CA PHE A 4 -6.36 -18.18 7.35
C PHE A 4 -6.70 -17.18 8.46
N LEU A 5 -6.26 -15.93 8.27
CA LEU A 5 -6.59 -14.81 9.14
C LEU A 5 -7.48 -13.83 8.37
N LEU A 6 -8.52 -13.32 9.02
CA LEU A 6 -9.35 -12.27 8.45
C LEU A 6 -8.56 -10.97 8.42
N PRO A 7 -8.50 -10.28 7.26
CA PRO A 7 -7.85 -8.98 7.19
C PRO A 7 -8.65 -7.97 8.03
N SER A 8 -7.93 -7.03 8.63
CA SER A 8 -8.52 -5.87 9.27
C SER A 8 -9.36 -5.09 8.25
N LYS A 9 -10.52 -4.55 8.65
CA LYS A 9 -11.45 -3.81 7.75
C LYS A 9 -10.75 -2.75 6.90
N GLU A 10 -9.73 -2.10 7.45
CA GLU A 10 -8.96 -1.02 6.83
C GLU A 10 -8.13 -1.49 5.62
N CYS A 11 -7.67 -2.75 5.62
CA CYS A 11 -6.91 -3.33 4.51
C CYS A 11 -7.76 -4.13 3.52
N SER A 12 -9.07 -4.25 3.78
CA SER A 12 -9.95 -5.14 3.00
C SER A 12 -10.23 -4.64 1.57
N PHE A 13 -9.94 -3.38 1.29
CA PHE A 13 -10.22 -2.72 0.00
C PHE A 13 -8.96 -2.21 -0.73
N ILE A 14 -7.78 -2.42 -0.15
CA ILE A 14 -6.52 -1.93 -0.74
C ILE A 14 -5.74 -3.10 -1.37
N SER A 15 -5.08 -2.84 -2.50
CA SER A 15 -4.16 -3.78 -3.13
C SER A 15 -2.82 -3.10 -3.39
N SER A 16 -1.74 -3.89 -3.39
CA SER A 16 -0.39 -3.36 -3.68
C SER A 16 -0.27 -2.77 -5.08
N THR A 17 -1.02 -3.29 -6.04
CA THR A 17 -1.11 -2.74 -7.40
C THR A 17 -1.67 -1.32 -7.39
N LEU A 18 -2.82 -1.12 -6.75
CA LEU A 18 -3.48 0.18 -6.66
C LEU A 18 -2.58 1.24 -6.02
N VAL A 19 -1.94 0.90 -4.90
CA VAL A 19 -1.03 1.80 -4.19
C VAL A 19 0.15 2.22 -5.10
N ARG A 20 0.74 1.27 -5.85
CA ARG A 20 1.85 1.57 -6.75
C ARG A 20 1.44 2.46 -7.92
N GLU A 21 0.23 2.29 -8.45
CA GLU A 21 -0.27 3.16 -9.53
C GLU A 21 -0.49 4.60 -9.06
N ILE A 22 -1.10 4.78 -7.88
CA ILE A 22 -1.30 6.10 -7.27
C ILE A 22 0.06 6.78 -7.06
N ALA A 23 1.05 6.08 -6.49
CA ALA A 23 2.38 6.63 -6.27
C ALA A 23 3.08 7.03 -7.58
N LYS A 24 2.97 6.21 -8.63
CA LYS A 24 3.55 6.51 -9.96
C LYS A 24 2.94 7.75 -10.62
N LEU A 25 1.66 8.02 -10.35
CA LEU A 25 0.96 9.21 -10.84
C LEU A 25 1.24 10.45 -9.98
N GLY A 26 2.10 10.35 -8.97
CA GLY A 26 2.42 11.46 -8.04
C GLY A 26 1.38 11.65 -6.92
N GLY A 27 0.48 10.68 -6.72
CA GLY A 27 -0.49 10.70 -5.62
C GLY A 27 0.13 10.32 -4.27
N ASP A 28 -0.40 10.89 -3.19
CA ASP A 28 0.04 10.59 -1.83
C ASP A 28 -0.54 9.25 -1.34
N VAL A 29 0.35 8.31 -1.03
CA VAL A 29 0.01 6.97 -0.53
C VAL A 29 0.28 6.78 0.96
N SER A 30 0.70 7.82 1.68
CA SER A 30 1.14 7.74 3.09
C SER A 30 0.03 7.26 4.05
N LYS A 31 -1.24 7.30 3.62
CA LYS A 31 -2.40 6.78 4.38
C LYS A 31 -2.62 5.28 4.21
N PHE A 32 -2.02 4.67 3.18
CA PHE A 32 -2.22 3.27 2.82
C PHE A 32 -0.99 2.40 3.09
N VAL A 33 0.16 3.03 3.34
CA VAL A 33 1.42 2.32 3.60
C VAL A 33 2.18 2.94 4.76
N PRO A 34 3.02 2.15 5.46
CA PRO A 34 3.96 2.68 6.44
C PRO A 34 4.90 3.74 5.84
N PRO A 35 5.41 4.68 6.67
CA PRO A 35 6.22 5.80 6.20
C PRO A 35 7.46 5.38 5.39
N GLY A 36 8.14 4.30 5.79
CA GLY A 36 9.31 3.78 5.06
C GLY A 36 8.97 3.26 3.66
N VAL A 37 7.75 2.74 3.46
CA VAL A 37 7.28 2.30 2.14
C VAL A 37 6.86 3.50 1.30
N ALA A 38 6.23 4.51 1.89
CA ALA A 38 5.87 5.73 1.18
C ALA A 38 7.11 6.46 0.65
N GLU A 39 8.19 6.50 1.42
CA GLU A 39 9.48 7.05 0.99
C GLU A 39 10.11 6.22 -0.13
N ALA A 40 10.16 4.89 0.01
CA ALA A 40 10.67 4.00 -1.03
C ALA A 40 9.89 4.12 -2.35
N LEU A 41 8.57 4.29 -2.28
CA LEU A 41 7.72 4.48 -3.47
C LEU A 41 7.94 5.85 -4.13
N ARG A 42 8.22 6.91 -3.35
CA ARG A 42 8.57 8.23 -3.88
C ARG A 42 9.93 8.24 -4.58
N ASN A 43 10.90 7.48 -4.08
CA ASN A 43 12.24 7.39 -4.66
C ASN A 43 12.32 6.46 -5.89
N LEU A 44 11.21 5.80 -6.26
CA LEU A 44 11.16 4.82 -7.36
C LEU A 44 10.82 5.44 -8.72
N GLY A 45 10.62 6.76 -8.79
CA GLY A 45 10.37 7.53 -10.02
C GLY A 45 11.36 8.68 -10.14
#